data_AF-A0A847M6J5-F1
#
_entry.id   AF-A0A847M6J5-F1
#
_cell.length_a   1.000
_cell.length_b   1.000
_cell.length_c   1.000
_cell.angle_alpha   90.00
_cell.angle_beta   90.00
_cell.angle_gamma   90.00
#
_symmetry.space_group_name_H-M   'P 1'
#
loop_
_entity.id
_entity.type
_entity.pdbx_description
1 polymer ?
#
loop_
_entity_poly.entity_id
_entity_poly.type
_entity_poly.pdbx_seq_one_letter_code
_entity_poly.pdbx_strand_id
1 'polypeptide(L)'
;IIGDGALTGGLAFEALNQAGHQKTDLTVVLNDNEMSISPNVGAMSAYLSRLRLSLQPRINQTRADVARVLERWRLGDTMLLAMDRLRDSVKHLVVPGMLFEEFGFTYLGPIDGHDIEQLLAILRHSRKVKGPILVHVLTTKGKGYRPAEADPSRFHGTRPFQICNGEAATGKRKPTYSSVAAASLIELAEKDKRICAISAAMLVGTQLKAFSERFPSRCFDVGMAEGHAVTYAAGLAAAGLRPVVSIYSTFLQRSYDQIIHDVALQRLPVVLCLDRAGLVGDDGPTHHGVFDLSYLRSIPGLVVMAPKDERELKDMLATALSHDGPSAIRYPAGAGPGADYSEPAGLLQIGAAELLSEGSDIAIVAVGRMVQNASEAVQLLAEQGVSARLINARFVQPLDEQTLRQAARECGCILTVEENVLAGGFGSAVAELLVQAGIRARLDCVALPNEFVPHGNIQALWEQTGLTAPAIAQRALRLMSTEEPVACAAAGDSRQEVTGVIREEQL
;
A
#
# COMPACT_ATOMS: atom_id res chain seq x y z
N ILE A 1 3.12 6.94 21.53
CA ILE A 1 4.49 6.43 21.25
C ILE A 1 4.62 6.36 19.75
N ILE A 2 5.73 6.85 19.19
CA ILE A 2 5.99 6.87 17.74
C ILE A 2 7.41 6.37 17.50
N GLY A 3 7.62 5.56 16.46
CA GLY A 3 8.96 5.15 16.04
C GLY A 3 9.65 6.27 15.25
N ASP A 4 10.97 6.30 15.24
CA ASP A 4 11.78 7.20 14.42
C ASP A 4 11.50 7.07 12.91
N GLY A 5 11.24 5.86 12.42
CA GLY A 5 10.77 5.63 11.04
C GLY A 5 9.42 6.29 10.76
N ALA A 6 8.44 6.10 11.63
CA ALA A 6 7.10 6.68 11.48
C ALA A 6 7.10 8.22 11.62
N LEU A 7 8.08 8.78 12.35
CA LEU A 7 8.27 10.22 12.47
C LEU A 7 8.61 10.86 11.12
N THR A 8 9.14 10.10 10.15
CA THR A 8 9.46 10.61 8.80
C THR A 8 8.23 10.89 7.94
N GLY A 9 7.05 10.38 8.33
CA GLY A 9 5.81 10.59 7.58
C GLY A 9 5.25 12.00 7.73
N GLY A 10 4.68 12.55 6.65
CA GLY A 10 4.16 13.93 6.60
C GLY A 10 3.15 14.26 7.70
N LEU A 11 2.17 13.38 7.92
CA LEU A 11 1.16 13.55 8.97
C LEU A 11 1.75 13.65 10.38
N ALA A 12 2.91 13.03 10.64
CA ALA A 12 3.57 13.17 11.93
C ALA A 12 4.07 14.60 12.14
N PHE A 13 4.65 15.24 11.10
CA PHE A 13 5.08 16.64 11.16
C PHE A 13 3.90 17.62 11.26
N GLU A 14 2.83 17.37 10.51
CA GLU A 14 1.61 18.17 10.59
C GLU A 14 1.04 18.14 12.02
N ALA A 15 0.97 16.94 12.63
CA ALA A 15 0.50 16.77 14.00
C ALA A 15 1.44 17.42 15.04
N LEU A 16 2.77 17.32 14.85
CA LEU A 16 3.74 18.02 15.71
C LEU A 16 3.52 19.54 15.62
N ASN A 17 3.46 20.08 14.40
CA ASN A 17 3.23 21.51 14.19
C ASN A 17 1.94 22.00 14.87
N GLN A 18 0.85 21.24 14.73
CA GLN A 18 -0.43 21.57 15.36
C GLN A 18 -0.37 21.50 16.89
N ALA A 19 0.17 20.42 17.46
CA ALA A 19 0.25 20.25 18.90
C ALA A 19 1.12 21.32 19.56
N GLY A 20 2.22 21.67 18.90
CA GLY A 20 3.09 22.80 19.22
C GLY A 20 2.36 24.13 19.29
N HIS A 21 1.68 24.48 18.19
CA HIS A 21 0.92 25.72 18.06
C HIS A 21 -0.20 25.84 19.12
N GLN A 22 -0.95 24.76 19.34
CA GLN A 22 -2.05 24.71 20.30
C GLN A 22 -1.58 24.62 21.76
N LYS A 23 -0.28 24.37 22.00
CA LYS A 23 0.28 24.09 23.32
C LYS A 23 -0.47 22.96 24.04
N THR A 24 -0.85 21.92 23.29
CA THR A 24 -1.65 20.80 23.80
C THR A 24 -0.90 20.03 24.88
N ASP A 25 -1.56 19.73 26.01
CA ASP A 25 -1.03 18.85 27.05
C ASP A 25 -0.91 17.41 26.51
N LEU A 26 0.25 17.08 25.94
CA LEU A 26 0.52 15.82 25.24
C LEU A 26 1.96 15.36 25.53
N THR A 27 2.16 14.07 25.84
CA THR A 27 3.50 13.47 25.85
C THR A 27 3.67 12.52 24.66
N VAL A 28 4.59 12.87 23.76
CA VAL A 28 5.03 12.03 22.66
C VAL A 28 6.30 11.30 23.08
N VAL A 29 6.27 9.97 23.09
CA VAL A 29 7.48 9.16 23.28
C VAL A 29 8.00 8.74 21.91
N LEU A 30 9.17 9.26 21.53
CA LEU A 30 9.90 8.88 20.33
C LEU A 30 10.79 7.67 20.65
N ASN A 31 10.43 6.51 20.11
CA ASN A 31 11.21 5.28 20.18
C ASN A 31 12.18 5.22 19.00
N ASP A 32 13.41 5.69 19.21
CA ASP A 32 14.48 5.72 18.22
C ASP A 32 15.35 4.46 18.31
N ASN A 33 15.32 3.65 17.24
CA ASN A 33 16.18 2.48 17.09
C ASN A 33 16.96 2.47 15.77
N GLU A 34 16.98 3.59 15.05
CA GLU A 34 17.58 3.80 13.71
C GLU A 34 16.98 2.98 12.57
N MET A 35 15.88 2.25 12.78
CA MET A 35 15.31 1.31 11.82
C MET A 35 13.83 1.57 11.55
N SER A 36 13.44 1.55 10.28
CA SER A 36 12.06 1.28 9.83
C SER A 36 11.95 -0.24 9.61
N ILE A 37 11.68 -0.68 8.37
CA ILE A 37 11.93 -2.06 7.91
C ILE A 37 13.40 -2.19 7.50
N SER A 38 13.86 -1.24 6.69
CA SER A 38 15.26 -1.02 6.35
C SER A 38 15.85 0.08 7.26
N PRO A 39 17.17 0.33 7.26
CA PRO A 39 17.75 1.47 7.98
C PRO A 39 17.02 2.77 7.60
N ASN A 40 16.82 3.64 8.58
CA ASN A 40 16.12 4.89 8.34
C ASN A 40 16.87 5.80 7.37
N VAL A 41 16.11 6.53 6.56
CA VAL A 41 16.61 7.45 5.54
C VAL A 41 16.12 8.87 5.80
N GLY A 42 16.77 9.85 5.19
CA GLY A 42 16.40 11.26 5.27
C GLY A 42 17.17 12.06 6.31
N ALA A 43 17.12 13.39 6.15
CA ALA A 43 17.89 14.32 6.98
C ALA A 43 17.52 14.26 8.48
N MET A 44 16.27 13.92 8.78
CA MET A 44 15.79 13.78 10.15
C MET A 44 16.39 12.57 10.86
N SER A 45 16.49 11.42 10.17
CA SER A 45 17.20 10.26 10.71
C SER A 45 18.66 10.61 11.00
N ALA A 46 19.36 11.28 10.06
CA ALA A 46 20.73 11.72 10.27
C ALA A 46 20.88 12.72 11.44
N TYR A 47 19.88 13.59 11.67
CA TYR A 47 19.83 14.47 12.83
C TYR A 47 19.68 13.69 14.14
N LEU A 48 18.74 12.74 14.21
CA LEU A 48 18.54 11.86 15.37
C LEU A 48 19.79 11.02 15.67
N SER A 49 20.43 10.42 14.66
CA SER A 49 21.68 9.67 14.83
C SER A 49 22.81 10.56 15.36
N ARG A 50 22.94 11.82 14.90
CA ARG A 50 23.91 12.77 15.47
C ARG A 50 23.61 13.08 16.93
N LEU A 51 22.34 13.28 17.29
CA LEU A 51 21.93 13.47 18.68
C LEU A 51 22.32 12.26 19.54
N ARG A 52 22.01 11.04 19.07
CA ARG A 52 22.38 9.79 19.71
C ARG A 52 23.88 9.69 19.97
N LEU A 53 24.71 9.89 18.94
CA LEU A 53 26.17 9.79 19.03
C LEU A 53 26.78 10.88 19.93
N SER A 54 26.25 12.11 19.87
CA SER A 54 26.75 13.22 20.69
C SER A 54 26.48 13.05 22.20
N LEU A 55 25.51 12.19 22.56
CA LEU A 55 25.03 12.00 23.93
C LEU A 55 25.33 10.60 24.50
N GLN A 56 25.82 9.67 23.66
CA GLN A 56 26.27 8.33 24.05
C GLN A 56 27.33 8.31 25.18
N PRO A 57 28.32 9.23 25.23
CA PRO A 57 29.27 9.31 26.34
C PRO A 57 28.63 9.73 27.68
N ARG A 58 27.49 10.43 27.65
CA ARG A 58 26.75 10.88 28.84
C ARG A 58 25.76 9.82 29.34
N ILE A 59 25.14 9.07 28.43
CA ILE A 59 24.23 7.96 28.76
C ILE A 59 24.94 6.87 29.57
N ASN A 60 26.23 6.63 29.33
CA ASN A 60 27.05 5.69 30.10
C ASN A 60 27.58 6.23 31.43
N GLN A 61 27.26 7.47 31.84
CA GLN A 61 27.75 8.10 33.07
C GLN A 61 26.65 8.39 34.10
N THR A 62 26.15 7.33 34.75
CA THR A 62 25.58 7.33 36.13
C THR A 62 24.38 8.24 36.46
N ARG A 63 23.68 7.91 37.56
CA ARG A 63 22.51 8.59 38.16
C ARG A 63 22.61 10.13 38.35
N ALA A 64 23.76 10.75 38.12
CA ALA A 64 24.04 12.17 38.35
C ALA A 64 23.49 13.12 37.28
N ASP A 65 23.23 12.65 36.04
CA ASP A 65 22.80 13.54 34.96
C ASP A 65 21.31 13.95 35.04
N VAL A 66 20.46 13.12 35.67
CA VAL A 66 19.06 13.48 35.97
C VAL A 66 18.99 14.64 36.95
N ALA A 67 19.89 14.68 37.94
CA ALA A 67 19.96 15.78 38.91
C ALA A 67 20.42 17.09 38.24
N ARG A 68 21.35 17.04 37.27
CA ARG A 68 21.80 18.25 36.55
C ARG A 68 20.74 18.81 35.60
N VAL A 69 19.95 17.97 34.95
CA VAL A 69 18.80 18.43 34.14
C VAL A 69 17.75 19.10 35.03
N LEU A 70 17.51 18.55 36.23
CA LEU A 70 16.64 19.15 37.25
C LEU A 70 17.22 20.45 37.85
N GLU A 71 18.54 20.54 38.05
CA GLU A 71 19.22 21.72 38.61
C GLU A 71 19.35 22.87 37.62
N ARG A 72 19.49 22.58 36.31
CA ARG A 72 19.56 23.60 35.26
C ARG A 72 18.31 24.49 35.20
N TRP A 73 17.20 24.04 35.78
CA TRP A 73 15.91 24.72 35.81
C TRP A 73 15.62 25.50 37.11
N ARG A 74 16.53 25.48 38.11
CA ARG A 74 16.46 26.42 39.26
C ARG A 74 17.01 27.82 38.94
N LEU A 75 17.49 28.05 37.72
CA LEU A 75 18.09 29.29 37.24
C LEU A 75 17.15 30.05 36.28
N GLY A 76 15.86 30.07 36.59
CA GLY A 76 14.80 30.64 35.74
C GLY A 76 14.83 32.17 35.57
N ASP A 77 15.50 32.92 36.45
CA ASP A 77 15.45 34.40 36.41
C ASP A 77 16.79 35.08 36.12
N THR A 78 17.91 34.36 36.09
CA THR A 78 19.26 34.95 35.93
C THR A 78 19.87 34.78 34.55
N MET A 79 19.22 34.05 33.64
CA MET A 79 19.73 33.83 32.27
C MET A 79 19.28 34.89 31.27
N LEU A 80 18.21 35.65 31.58
CA LEU A 80 17.64 36.70 30.73
C LEU A 80 18.54 37.95 30.57
N LEU A 81 19.54 38.14 31.43
CA LEU A 81 20.46 39.28 31.37
C LEU A 81 21.81 38.98 30.70
N ALA A 82 22.08 37.73 30.35
CA ALA A 82 23.33 37.32 29.68
C ALA A 82 23.18 37.11 28.16
N MET A 83 21.96 37.17 27.62
CA MET A 83 21.69 36.86 26.21
C MET A 83 21.86 38.05 25.25
N ASP A 84 21.88 39.30 25.74
CA ASP A 84 22.03 40.48 24.86
C ASP A 84 23.47 40.72 24.37
N ARG A 85 24.47 40.01 24.90
CA ARG A 85 25.90 40.19 24.53
C ARG A 85 26.55 39.03 23.76
N LEU A 86 25.79 37.99 23.42
CA LEU A 86 26.32 36.80 22.71
C LEU A 86 25.70 36.62 21.31
N ARG A 87 25.31 37.71 20.64
CA ARG A 87 24.52 37.60 19.41
C ARG A 87 25.31 37.19 18.16
N ASP A 88 26.63 37.34 18.11
CA ASP A 88 27.35 37.20 16.82
C ASP A 88 28.50 36.18 16.78
N SER A 89 28.63 35.22 17.71
CA SER A 89 29.78 34.28 17.70
C SER A 89 29.51 32.82 18.05
N VAL A 90 28.25 32.35 18.04
CA VAL A 90 27.93 30.93 18.30
C VAL A 90 27.20 30.31 17.10
N LYS A 91 27.86 30.25 15.94
CA LYS A 91 27.32 29.63 14.72
C LYS A 91 27.51 28.10 14.63
N HIS A 92 27.98 27.42 15.69
CA HIS A 92 28.28 25.97 15.63
C HIS A 92 27.84 25.13 16.85
N LEU A 93 26.88 25.56 17.66
CA LEU A 93 26.31 24.70 18.72
C LEU A 93 25.01 24.04 18.24
N VAL A 94 25.10 22.77 17.83
CA VAL A 94 23.93 21.90 17.69
C VAL A 94 23.38 21.66 19.09
N VAL A 95 22.42 22.49 19.53
CA VAL A 95 21.73 22.27 20.80
C VAL A 95 20.81 21.05 20.62
N PRO A 96 20.99 19.97 21.42
CA PRO A 96 20.13 18.81 21.33
C PRO A 96 18.66 19.19 21.54
N GLY A 97 17.79 18.78 20.61
CA GLY A 97 16.34 19.02 20.74
C GLY A 97 15.83 20.33 20.14
N MET A 98 16.70 21.23 19.67
CA MET A 98 16.31 22.56 19.16
C MET A 98 15.18 22.48 18.12
N LEU A 99 15.23 21.52 17.19
CA LEU A 99 14.16 21.34 16.20
C LEU A 99 12.77 21.17 16.85
N PHE A 100 12.67 20.32 17.88
CA PHE A 100 11.40 20.04 18.54
C PHE A 100 10.96 21.22 19.43
N GLU A 101 11.93 21.92 20.03
CA GLU A 101 11.67 23.14 20.80
C GLU A 101 11.14 24.27 19.90
N GLU A 102 11.62 24.40 18.67
CA GLU A 102 11.06 25.33 17.67
C GLU A 102 9.65 24.94 17.23
N PHE A 103 9.32 23.64 17.23
CA PHE A 103 7.93 23.16 17.12
C PHE A 103 7.12 23.41 18.42
N GLY A 104 7.67 24.04 19.44
CA GLY A 104 6.97 24.35 20.69
C GLY A 104 6.92 23.20 21.70
N PHE A 105 7.66 22.11 21.49
CA PHE A 105 7.72 20.99 22.42
C PHE A 105 8.78 21.21 23.49
N THR A 106 8.48 20.82 24.73
CA THR A 106 9.53 20.56 25.72
C THR A 106 10.22 19.25 25.35
N TYR A 107 11.52 19.30 25.06
CA TYR A 107 12.30 18.13 24.67
C TYR A 107 12.99 17.49 25.88
N LEU A 108 12.76 16.19 26.09
CA LEU A 108 13.31 15.39 27.19
C LEU A 108 14.06 14.17 26.63
N GLY A 109 15.39 14.18 26.67
CA GLY A 109 16.22 13.05 26.25
C GLY A 109 17.44 13.45 25.42
N PRO A 110 18.04 12.52 24.67
CA PRO A 110 17.72 11.10 24.60
C PRO A 110 18.08 10.35 25.89
N ILE A 111 17.31 9.31 26.22
CA ILE A 111 17.55 8.42 27.36
C ILE A 111 17.65 6.95 26.91
N ASP A 112 18.23 6.08 27.75
CA ASP A 112 18.28 4.64 27.49
C ASP A 112 16.89 4.02 27.69
N GLY A 113 16.31 3.51 26.62
CA GLY A 113 15.01 2.84 26.64
C GLY A 113 15.01 1.45 27.24
N HIS A 114 16.18 0.91 27.59
CA HIS A 114 16.30 -0.36 28.29
C HIS A 114 16.52 -0.19 29.80
N ASP A 115 16.69 1.03 30.29
CA ASP A 115 16.69 1.37 31.71
C ASP A 115 15.28 1.76 32.18
N ILE A 116 14.58 0.80 32.79
CA ILE A 116 13.21 0.97 33.28
C ILE A 116 13.13 2.03 34.40
N GLU A 117 14.15 2.14 35.27
CA GLU A 117 14.14 3.12 36.36
C GLU A 117 14.20 4.54 35.78
N GLN A 118 15.09 4.76 34.81
CA GLN A 118 15.24 6.04 34.10
C GLN A 118 13.97 6.42 33.33
N LEU A 119 13.36 5.46 32.60
CA LEU A 119 12.10 5.66 31.90
C LEU A 119 10.94 6.04 32.84
N LEU A 120 10.81 5.34 33.97
CA LEU A 120 9.76 5.65 34.94
C LEU A 120 9.95 7.05 35.56
N ALA A 121 11.19 7.45 35.83
CA ALA A 121 11.49 8.78 36.35
C ALA A 121 11.10 9.88 35.36
N ILE A 122 11.47 9.75 34.08
CA ILE A 122 11.18 10.79 33.07
C ILE A 122 9.68 10.87 32.76
N LEU A 123 8.97 9.74 32.69
CA LEU A 123 7.54 9.71 32.41
C LEU A 123 6.71 10.26 33.59
N ARG A 124 7.17 10.06 34.83
CA ARG A 124 6.56 10.71 36.00
C ARG A 124 6.81 12.21 36.00
N HIS A 125 7.96 12.66 35.50
CA HIS A 125 8.26 14.07 35.35
C HIS A 125 7.42 14.72 34.24
N SER A 126 7.32 14.10 33.07
CA SER A 126 6.56 14.64 31.93
C SER A 126 5.09 14.90 32.29
N ARG A 127 4.49 14.05 33.12
CA ARG A 127 3.11 14.25 33.64
C ARG A 127 2.89 15.53 34.45
N LYS A 128 3.95 16.14 34.98
CA LYS A 128 3.88 17.37 35.79
C LYS A 128 4.09 18.63 34.95
N VAL A 129 4.61 18.49 33.74
CA VAL A 129 4.91 19.61 32.84
C VAL A 129 3.69 19.86 31.95
N LYS A 130 3.38 21.13 31.73
CA LYS A 130 2.28 21.58 30.86
C LYS A 130 2.78 21.81 29.44
N GLY A 131 1.87 21.67 28.48
CA GLY A 131 2.16 21.77 27.06
C GLY A 131 2.70 20.48 26.45
N PRO A 132 3.08 20.52 25.16
CA PRO A 132 3.51 19.35 24.42
C PRO A 132 4.94 18.98 24.80
N ILE A 133 5.18 17.70 25.02
CA ILE A 133 6.45 17.16 25.50
C ILE A 133 6.88 16.03 24.57
N LEU A 134 8.14 16.03 24.15
CA LEU A 134 8.74 14.94 23.40
C LEU A 134 9.81 14.25 24.26
N VAL A 135 9.53 13.00 24.64
CA VAL A 135 10.48 12.13 25.34
C VAL A 135 11.21 11.28 24.31
N HIS A 136 12.50 11.51 24.13
CA HIS A 136 13.33 10.77 23.17
C HIS A 136 13.99 9.57 23.85
N VAL A 137 13.63 8.37 23.40
CA VAL A 137 14.03 7.09 23.99
C VAL A 137 14.81 6.28 22.96
N LEU A 138 16.03 5.89 23.31
CA LEU A 138 16.90 5.07 22.46
C LEU A 138 16.68 3.60 22.77
N THR A 139 16.37 2.78 21.75
CA THR A 139 16.22 1.34 21.92
C THR A 139 17.08 0.55 20.93
N THR A 140 16.97 -0.77 20.98
CA THR A 140 17.63 -1.70 20.06
C THR A 140 16.56 -2.60 19.50
N LYS A 141 16.35 -2.56 18.18
CA LYS A 141 15.36 -3.42 17.53
C LYS A 141 15.76 -4.89 17.72
N GLY A 142 14.81 -5.73 18.16
CA GLY A 142 15.08 -7.14 18.46
C GLY A 142 15.76 -7.39 19.82
N LYS A 143 15.88 -6.39 20.70
CA LYS A 143 16.53 -6.52 22.01
C LYS A 143 16.09 -7.78 22.76
N GLY A 144 17.06 -8.53 23.26
CA GLY A 144 16.86 -9.76 24.02
C GLY A 144 16.98 -11.03 23.16
N TYR A 145 17.02 -10.91 21.83
CA TYR A 145 17.20 -12.04 20.92
C TYR A 145 18.33 -11.75 19.92
N ARG A 146 19.53 -12.30 20.19
CA ARG A 146 20.76 -12.00 19.41
C ARG A 146 20.59 -12.10 17.89
N PRO A 147 19.92 -13.11 17.31
CA PRO A 147 19.71 -13.14 15.86
C PRO A 147 18.89 -11.96 15.33
N ALA A 148 17.90 -11.48 16.09
CA ALA A 148 17.12 -10.29 15.72
C ALA A 148 17.85 -8.97 15.95
N GLU A 149 18.72 -8.88 16.96
CA GLU A 149 19.59 -7.70 17.12
C GLU A 149 20.63 -7.59 15.99
N ALA A 150 21.13 -8.73 15.50
CA ALA A 150 22.12 -8.78 14.42
C ALA A 150 21.51 -8.54 13.03
N ASP A 151 20.26 -8.96 12.81
CA ASP A 151 19.55 -8.80 11.52
C ASP A 151 18.10 -8.31 11.73
N PRO A 152 17.91 -7.07 12.22
CA PRO A 152 16.59 -6.55 12.57
C PRO A 152 15.64 -6.41 11.38
N SER A 153 16.18 -6.28 10.16
CA SER A 153 15.40 -6.20 8.93
C SER A 153 14.74 -7.55 8.62
N ARG A 154 15.48 -8.66 8.73
CA ARG A 154 14.94 -10.02 8.50
C ARG A 154 13.92 -10.43 9.55
N PHE A 155 14.15 -10.04 10.80
CA PHE A 155 13.27 -10.38 11.92
C PHE A 155 12.08 -9.44 12.10
N HIS A 156 11.94 -8.39 11.27
CA HIS A 156 10.75 -7.52 11.30
C HIS A 156 9.46 -8.29 11.01
N GLY A 157 9.53 -9.27 10.10
CA GLY A 157 8.46 -10.20 9.80
C GLY A 157 9.08 -11.50 9.27
N THR A 158 9.21 -12.49 10.14
CA THR A 158 9.90 -13.75 9.81
C THR A 158 8.92 -14.91 9.73
N ARG A 159 9.16 -15.77 8.74
CA ARG A 159 8.54 -17.11 8.66
C ARG A 159 9.07 -17.99 9.79
N PRO A 160 8.44 -19.15 10.06
CA PRO A 160 8.96 -20.11 11.03
C PRO A 160 10.47 -20.36 10.88
N PHE A 161 11.18 -20.25 11.99
CA PHE A 161 12.63 -20.35 12.09
C PHE A 161 13.01 -21.12 13.35
N GLN A 162 14.24 -21.65 13.39
CA GLN A 162 14.76 -22.31 14.58
C GLN A 162 15.14 -21.27 15.63
N ILE A 163 14.50 -21.31 16.80
CA ILE A 163 14.67 -20.29 17.85
C ILE A 163 16.13 -20.19 18.32
N CYS A 164 16.88 -21.30 18.35
CA CYS A 164 18.26 -21.32 18.89
C CYS A 164 19.27 -20.52 18.04
N ASN A 165 19.12 -20.51 16.72
CA ASN A 165 20.08 -19.88 15.79
C ASN A 165 19.44 -18.82 14.87
N GLY A 166 18.11 -18.71 14.85
CA GLY A 166 17.41 -17.79 13.98
C GLY A 166 17.32 -18.25 12.52
N GLU A 167 17.71 -19.47 12.18
CA GLU A 167 17.75 -19.95 10.79
C GLU A 167 16.35 -20.29 10.28
N ALA A 168 16.02 -19.78 9.10
CA ALA A 168 14.75 -20.07 8.46
C ALA A 168 14.67 -21.55 8.03
N ALA A 169 13.47 -22.13 8.06
CA ALA A 169 13.25 -23.47 7.50
C ALA A 169 13.68 -23.52 6.01
N THR A 170 14.50 -24.50 5.67
CA THR A 170 15.06 -24.69 4.32
C THR A 170 14.01 -25.30 3.39
N GLY A 171 13.89 -24.76 2.17
CA GLY A 171 13.01 -25.29 1.14
C GLY A 171 13.23 -24.57 -0.19
N LYS A 172 13.10 -25.29 -1.31
CA LYS A 172 13.14 -24.69 -2.65
C LYS A 172 11.99 -23.69 -2.78
N ARG A 173 12.33 -22.43 -3.06
CA ARG A 173 11.36 -21.35 -3.15
C ARG A 173 10.95 -21.15 -4.61
N LYS A 174 9.64 -21.17 -4.86
CA LYS A 174 9.09 -20.56 -6.08
C LYS A 174 9.36 -19.05 -6.05
N PRO A 175 9.64 -18.41 -7.20
CA PRO A 175 9.80 -16.96 -7.26
C PRO A 175 8.52 -16.29 -6.78
N THR A 176 8.66 -15.20 -6.01
CA THR A 176 7.53 -14.36 -5.63
C THR A 176 7.25 -13.31 -6.69
N TYR A 177 6.03 -12.80 -6.78
CA TYR A 177 5.71 -11.68 -7.68
C TYR A 177 6.66 -10.49 -7.47
N SER A 178 6.99 -10.14 -6.22
CA SER A 178 7.99 -9.11 -5.92
C SER A 178 9.36 -9.39 -6.54
N SER A 179 9.83 -10.65 -6.48
CA SER A 179 11.12 -11.03 -7.07
C SER A 179 11.11 -10.97 -8.59
N VAL A 180 9.97 -11.34 -9.22
CA VAL A 180 9.78 -11.25 -10.67
C VAL A 180 9.71 -9.80 -11.12
N ALA A 181 8.97 -8.94 -10.41
CA ALA A 181 8.88 -7.50 -10.68
C ALA A 181 10.27 -6.85 -10.59
N ALA A 182 11.01 -7.11 -9.50
CA ALA A 182 12.35 -6.55 -9.32
C ALA A 182 13.34 -7.05 -10.38
N ALA A 183 13.37 -8.35 -10.69
CA ALA A 183 14.24 -8.91 -11.72
C ALA A 183 13.93 -8.33 -13.11
N SER A 184 12.64 -8.22 -13.46
CA SER A 184 12.19 -7.64 -14.73
C SER A 184 12.52 -6.15 -14.82
N LEU A 185 12.35 -5.40 -13.71
CA LEU A 185 12.71 -3.99 -13.65
C LEU A 185 14.20 -3.77 -13.84
N ILE A 186 15.05 -4.62 -13.25
CA ILE A 186 16.50 -4.60 -13.44
C ILE A 186 16.83 -4.83 -14.92
N GLU A 187 16.27 -5.87 -15.55
CA GLU A 187 16.51 -6.19 -16.96
C GLU A 187 16.15 -5.01 -17.88
N LEU A 188 15.01 -4.35 -17.63
CA LEU A 188 14.58 -3.20 -18.41
C LEU A 188 15.46 -1.96 -18.15
N ALA A 189 15.86 -1.72 -16.90
CA ALA A 189 16.72 -0.60 -16.53
C ALA A 189 18.17 -0.74 -17.01
N GLU A 190 18.64 -1.95 -17.35
CA GLU A 190 19.91 -2.15 -18.06
C GLU A 190 19.87 -1.56 -19.48
N LYS A 191 18.71 -1.64 -20.13
CA LYS A 191 18.50 -1.20 -21.52
C LYS A 191 18.11 0.28 -21.60
N ASP A 192 17.41 0.82 -20.59
CA ASP A 192 16.99 2.21 -20.54
C ASP A 192 17.52 2.94 -19.28
N LYS A 193 18.37 3.95 -19.51
CA LYS A 193 18.99 4.76 -18.46
C LYS A 193 18.01 5.70 -17.76
N ARG A 194 16.85 5.97 -18.36
CA ARG A 194 15.81 6.85 -17.80
C ARG A 194 15.02 6.18 -16.68
N ILE A 195 15.05 4.85 -16.61
CA ILE A 195 14.31 4.09 -15.60
C ILE A 195 14.94 4.28 -14.22
N CYS A 196 14.11 4.67 -13.26
CA CYS A 196 14.48 4.77 -11.85
C CYS A 196 13.42 4.08 -10.96
N ALA A 197 13.86 3.57 -9.82
CA ALA A 197 13.01 2.90 -8.84
C ALA A 197 12.86 3.77 -7.59
N ILE A 198 11.64 3.92 -7.11
CA ILE A 198 11.31 4.67 -5.89
C ILE A 198 10.61 3.73 -4.92
N SER A 199 11.04 3.74 -3.66
CA SER A 199 10.40 3.00 -2.57
C SER A 199 10.10 3.92 -1.39
N ALA A 200 9.05 3.60 -0.63
CA ALA A 200 8.71 4.27 0.61
C ALA A 200 9.07 3.35 1.80
N ALA A 201 10.35 3.32 2.21
CA ALA A 201 10.89 2.48 3.29
C ALA A 201 10.76 0.95 3.11
N MET A 202 10.50 0.47 1.88
CA MET A 202 10.14 -0.92 1.60
C MET A 202 11.07 -1.64 0.61
N LEU A 203 12.35 -1.24 0.53
CA LEU A 203 13.33 -1.86 -0.39
C LEU A 203 13.41 -3.40 -0.26
N VAL A 204 13.35 -3.92 0.97
CA VAL A 204 13.35 -5.37 1.22
C VAL A 204 12.02 -6.02 0.85
N GLY A 205 10.90 -5.40 1.26
CA GLY A 205 9.56 -5.92 1.01
C GLY A 205 9.25 -6.05 -0.49
N THR A 206 9.63 -5.03 -1.26
CA THR A 206 9.45 -4.94 -2.72
C THR A 206 10.61 -5.55 -3.52
N GLN A 207 11.60 -6.15 -2.85
CA GLN A 207 12.78 -6.78 -3.48
C GLN A 207 13.66 -5.81 -4.31
N LEU A 208 13.55 -4.51 -4.08
CA LEU A 208 14.37 -3.49 -4.76
C LEU A 208 15.82 -3.39 -4.25
N LYS A 209 16.21 -4.14 -3.22
CA LYS A 209 17.60 -4.14 -2.72
C LYS A 209 18.60 -4.42 -3.84
N ALA A 210 18.36 -5.44 -4.67
CA ALA A 210 19.24 -5.77 -5.79
C ALA A 210 19.30 -4.64 -6.84
N PHE A 211 18.19 -3.94 -7.06
CA PHE A 211 18.14 -2.77 -7.94
C PHE A 211 18.98 -1.63 -7.35
N SER A 212 18.88 -1.35 -6.05
CA SER A 212 19.67 -0.30 -5.38
C SER A 212 21.16 -0.56 -5.40
N GLU A 213 21.58 -1.82 -5.25
CA GLU A 213 23.00 -2.22 -5.29
C GLU A 213 23.56 -2.08 -6.71
N ARG A 214 22.74 -2.40 -7.73
CA ARG A 214 23.16 -2.35 -9.13
C ARG A 214 23.09 -0.95 -9.76
N PHE A 215 22.11 -0.15 -9.36
CA PHE A 215 21.85 1.20 -9.89
C PHE A 215 21.68 2.23 -8.76
N PRO A 216 22.72 2.49 -7.94
CA PRO A 216 22.59 3.32 -6.74
C PRO A 216 22.16 4.76 -7.02
N SER A 217 22.50 5.32 -8.18
CA SER A 217 22.06 6.67 -8.59
C SER A 217 20.64 6.74 -9.16
N ARG A 218 19.95 5.60 -9.28
CA ARG A 218 18.61 5.49 -9.87
C ARG A 218 17.62 4.80 -8.94
N CYS A 219 17.99 4.57 -7.69
CA CYS A 219 17.11 4.01 -6.67
C CYS A 219 16.96 5.00 -5.51
N PHE A 220 15.73 5.38 -5.20
CA PHE A 220 15.44 6.39 -4.19
C PHE A 220 14.52 5.79 -3.12
N ASP A 221 14.99 5.77 -1.87
CA ASP A 221 14.14 5.49 -0.72
C ASP A 221 13.77 6.82 -0.06
N VAL A 222 12.47 7.12 -0.03
CA VAL A 222 11.95 8.38 0.50
C VAL A 222 11.48 8.28 1.96
N GLY A 223 11.69 7.13 2.61
CA GLY A 223 11.18 6.87 3.96
C GLY A 223 9.68 6.56 3.96
N MET A 224 9.03 6.60 5.12
CA MET A 224 7.59 6.32 5.26
C MET A 224 6.75 7.53 4.81
N ALA A 225 6.90 7.91 3.53
CA ALA A 225 6.30 9.10 2.93
C ALA A 225 5.75 8.78 1.54
N GLU A 226 4.67 8.00 1.49
CA GLU A 226 4.08 7.50 0.25
C GLU A 226 3.59 8.63 -0.67
N GLY A 227 2.97 9.67 -0.12
CA GLY A 227 2.57 10.86 -0.89
C GLY A 227 3.78 11.51 -1.56
N HIS A 228 4.86 11.70 -0.80
CA HIS A 228 6.12 12.21 -1.33
C HIS A 228 6.72 11.30 -2.41
N ALA A 229 6.64 9.96 -2.26
CA ALA A 229 7.13 9.03 -3.27
C ALA A 229 6.48 9.26 -4.64
N VAL A 230 5.15 9.45 -4.66
CA VAL A 230 4.39 9.68 -5.90
C VAL A 230 4.64 11.06 -6.48
N THR A 231 4.63 12.13 -5.67
CA THR A 231 4.94 13.49 -6.16
C THR A 231 6.40 13.60 -6.63
N TYR A 232 7.34 12.93 -5.95
CA TYR A 232 8.74 12.87 -6.36
C TYR A 232 8.88 12.16 -7.71
N ALA A 233 8.16 11.04 -7.91
CA ALA A 233 8.07 10.40 -9.21
C ALA A 233 7.51 11.33 -10.29
N ALA A 234 6.45 12.08 -10.00
CA ALA A 234 5.90 13.07 -10.93
C ALA A 234 6.98 14.09 -11.38
N GLY A 235 7.76 14.63 -10.44
CA GLY A 235 8.87 15.54 -10.75
C GLY A 235 9.94 14.91 -11.65
N LEU A 236 10.33 13.66 -11.38
CA LEU A 236 11.28 12.92 -12.22
C LEU A 236 10.71 12.66 -13.63
N ALA A 237 9.44 12.27 -13.73
CA ALA A 237 8.76 12.03 -15.00
C ALA A 237 8.66 13.32 -15.84
N ALA A 238 8.32 14.45 -15.22
CA ALA A 238 8.29 15.75 -15.87
C ALA A 238 9.67 16.19 -16.40
N ALA A 239 10.75 15.73 -15.77
CA ALA A 239 12.13 15.93 -16.23
C ALA A 239 12.58 14.93 -17.32
N GLY A 240 11.69 14.05 -17.80
CA GLY A 240 11.96 13.09 -18.88
C GLY A 240 12.48 11.73 -18.43
N LEU A 241 12.44 11.42 -17.14
CA LEU A 241 12.75 10.08 -16.63
C LEU A 241 11.52 9.15 -16.69
N ARG A 242 11.73 7.86 -16.43
CA ARG A 242 10.69 6.81 -16.38
C ARG A 242 10.63 6.21 -14.97
N PRO A 243 10.01 6.89 -14.00
CA PRO A 243 10.00 6.43 -12.61
C PRO A 243 9.02 5.29 -12.37
N VAL A 244 9.47 4.31 -11.60
CA VAL A 244 8.67 3.19 -11.08
C VAL A 244 8.57 3.32 -9.57
N VAL A 245 7.37 3.58 -9.06
CA VAL A 245 7.08 3.60 -7.62
C VAL A 245 6.67 2.20 -7.20
N SER A 246 7.54 1.49 -6.47
CA SER A 246 7.22 0.18 -5.89
C SER A 246 6.73 0.36 -4.46
N ILE A 247 5.45 0.03 -4.26
CA ILE A 247 4.71 0.34 -3.04
C ILE A 247 3.64 -0.74 -2.82
N TYR A 248 3.18 -0.93 -1.59
CA TYR A 248 2.07 -1.87 -1.37
C TYR A 248 0.74 -1.20 -1.73
N SER A 249 -0.22 -1.98 -2.24
CA SER A 249 -1.57 -1.47 -2.56
C SER A 249 -2.22 -0.74 -1.37
N THR A 250 -2.10 -1.29 -0.15
CA THR A 250 -2.65 -0.64 1.06
C THR A 250 -2.00 0.71 1.37
N PHE A 251 -0.69 0.84 1.17
CA PHE A 251 0.04 2.07 1.48
C PHE A 251 -0.12 3.13 0.39
N LEU A 252 -0.37 2.74 -0.86
CA LEU A 252 -0.70 3.67 -1.94
C LEU A 252 -1.97 4.49 -1.64
N GLN A 253 -2.86 4.01 -0.77
CA GLN A 253 -4.03 4.80 -0.31
C GLN A 253 -3.62 6.16 0.27
N ARG A 254 -2.41 6.28 0.85
CA ARG A 254 -1.86 7.54 1.37
C ARG A 254 -1.47 8.54 0.27
N SER A 255 -1.42 8.11 -0.99
CA SER A 255 -1.00 8.91 -2.14
C SER A 255 -2.14 9.19 -3.12
N TYR A 256 -3.39 8.94 -2.76
CA TYR A 256 -4.53 9.02 -3.68
C TYR A 256 -4.62 10.38 -4.38
N ASP A 257 -4.50 11.47 -3.62
CA ASP A 257 -4.51 12.85 -4.12
C ASP A 257 -3.33 13.13 -5.06
N GLN A 258 -2.13 12.69 -4.71
CA GLN A 258 -0.91 12.88 -5.51
C GLN A 258 -0.99 12.12 -6.85
N ILE A 259 -1.63 10.95 -6.89
CA ILE A 259 -1.86 10.23 -8.15
C ILE A 259 -2.78 11.06 -9.07
N ILE A 260 -3.82 11.68 -8.53
CA ILE A 260 -4.76 12.48 -9.32
C ILE A 260 -4.09 13.78 -9.79
N HIS A 261 -3.59 14.58 -8.87
CA HIS A 261 -3.19 15.95 -9.13
C HIS A 261 -1.78 16.08 -9.70
N ASP A 262 -0.82 15.34 -9.16
CA ASP A 262 0.57 15.49 -9.57
C ASP A 262 0.89 14.61 -10.79
N VAL A 263 0.26 13.44 -10.91
CA VAL A 263 0.55 12.45 -11.96
C VAL A 263 -0.48 12.49 -13.09
N ALA A 264 -1.74 12.16 -12.81
CA ALA A 264 -2.74 11.88 -13.83
C ALA A 264 -3.20 13.12 -14.58
N LEU A 265 -3.40 14.24 -13.87
CA LEU A 265 -3.79 15.53 -14.47
C LEU A 265 -2.81 15.97 -15.57
N GLN A 266 -1.52 15.72 -15.38
CA GLN A 266 -0.44 16.04 -16.32
C GLN A 266 -0.12 14.90 -17.29
N ARG A 267 -0.80 13.75 -17.17
CA ARG A 267 -0.55 12.51 -17.94
C ARG A 267 0.91 12.06 -17.89
N LEU A 268 1.55 12.15 -16.73
CA LEU A 268 2.97 11.83 -16.61
C LEU A 268 3.22 10.31 -16.66
N PRO A 269 4.32 9.85 -17.29
CA PRO A 269 4.65 8.42 -17.42
C PRO A 269 5.23 7.82 -16.12
N VAL A 270 4.43 7.85 -15.05
CA VAL A 270 4.74 7.21 -13.76
C VAL A 270 4.14 5.81 -13.75
N VAL A 271 4.96 4.82 -13.40
CA VAL A 271 4.51 3.43 -13.21
C VAL A 271 4.37 3.14 -11.71
N LEU A 272 3.19 2.75 -11.28
CA LEU A 272 2.87 2.35 -9.91
C LEU A 272 2.86 0.82 -9.82
N CYS A 273 3.90 0.22 -9.26
CA CYS A 273 3.96 -1.22 -9.02
C CYS A 273 3.41 -1.54 -7.63
N LEU A 274 2.19 -2.08 -7.58
CA LEU A 274 1.43 -2.31 -6.36
C LEU A 274 1.60 -3.76 -5.90
N ASP A 275 2.58 -3.96 -5.05
CA ASP A 275 2.80 -5.22 -4.38
C ASP A 275 1.73 -5.45 -3.29
N ARG A 276 1.59 -6.69 -2.80
CA ARG A 276 0.62 -7.03 -1.72
C ARG A 276 -0.82 -6.62 -2.06
N ALA A 277 -1.18 -6.61 -3.35
CA ALA A 277 -2.55 -6.30 -3.75
C ALA A 277 -3.49 -7.49 -3.47
N GLY A 278 -4.64 -7.19 -2.88
CA GLY A 278 -5.61 -8.17 -2.41
C GLY A 278 -5.42 -8.55 -0.94
N LEU A 279 -5.87 -9.75 -0.57
CA LEU A 279 -5.73 -10.25 0.79
C LEU A 279 -4.27 -10.68 1.06
N VAL A 280 -3.67 -10.14 2.13
CA VAL A 280 -2.28 -10.42 2.51
C VAL A 280 -2.16 -11.48 3.61
N GLY A 281 -3.29 -11.85 4.22
CA GLY A 281 -3.38 -12.90 5.24
C GLY A 281 -3.23 -12.37 6.67
N ASP A 282 -2.15 -12.78 7.34
CA ASP A 282 -1.99 -12.63 8.80
C ASP A 282 -1.84 -11.16 9.28
N ASP A 283 -1.42 -10.24 8.41
CA ASP A 283 -1.35 -8.81 8.75
C ASP A 283 -2.74 -8.16 8.88
N GLY A 284 -3.77 -8.80 8.30
CA GLY A 284 -5.17 -8.45 8.50
C GLY A 284 -5.63 -7.15 7.82
N PRO A 285 -6.76 -6.57 8.30
CA PRO A 285 -7.51 -5.55 7.57
C PRO A 285 -6.77 -4.23 7.36
N THR A 286 -5.75 -3.93 8.18
CA THR A 286 -4.92 -2.74 8.00
C THR A 286 -3.94 -2.86 6.83
N HIS A 287 -3.67 -4.08 6.37
CA HIS A 287 -2.69 -4.36 5.32
C HIS A 287 -3.30 -4.97 4.05
N HIS A 288 -4.53 -5.48 4.10
CA HIS A 288 -5.23 -5.96 2.92
C HIS A 288 -5.35 -4.84 1.87
N GLY A 289 -4.69 -5.00 0.74
CA GLY A 289 -4.70 -4.06 -0.39
C GLY A 289 -5.91 -4.29 -1.29
N VAL A 290 -7.12 -4.11 -0.77
CA VAL A 290 -8.38 -4.58 -1.41
C VAL A 290 -9.24 -3.46 -1.97
N PHE A 291 -8.68 -2.26 -2.13
CA PHE A 291 -9.40 -1.07 -2.58
C PHE A 291 -8.83 -0.45 -3.86
N ASP A 292 -7.65 -0.88 -4.31
CA ASP A 292 -6.92 -0.23 -5.40
C ASP A 292 -7.64 -0.28 -6.74
N LEU A 293 -8.36 -1.35 -7.07
CA LEU A 293 -9.15 -1.36 -8.31
C LEU A 293 -10.26 -0.30 -8.26
N SER A 294 -10.85 -0.09 -7.09
CA SER A 294 -11.95 0.84 -6.91
C SER A 294 -11.50 2.28 -7.00
N TYR A 295 -10.47 2.68 -6.26
CA TYR A 295 -10.04 4.07 -6.25
C TYR A 295 -9.17 4.43 -7.46
N LEU A 296 -8.42 3.50 -8.07
CA LEU A 296 -7.59 3.83 -9.24
C LEU A 296 -8.41 3.96 -10.52
N ARG A 297 -9.46 3.14 -10.70
CA ARG A 297 -10.26 3.21 -11.95
C ARG A 297 -11.13 4.46 -12.07
N SER A 298 -11.25 5.27 -11.03
CA SER A 298 -11.96 6.54 -11.13
C SER A 298 -11.08 7.63 -11.75
N ILE A 299 -9.77 7.40 -11.85
CA ILE A 299 -8.77 8.40 -12.24
C ILE A 299 -8.65 8.42 -13.78
N PRO A 300 -8.94 9.55 -14.46
CA PRO A 300 -8.86 9.63 -15.91
C PRO A 300 -7.46 9.37 -16.47
N GLY A 301 -7.37 8.57 -17.53
CA GLY A 301 -6.12 8.32 -18.25
C GLY A 301 -5.14 7.38 -17.55
N LEU A 302 -5.46 6.89 -16.34
CA LEU A 302 -4.65 5.89 -15.65
C LEU A 302 -4.91 4.50 -16.24
N VAL A 303 -3.86 3.79 -16.65
CA VAL A 303 -3.96 2.39 -17.04
C VAL A 303 -3.83 1.51 -15.79
N VAL A 304 -4.76 0.58 -15.56
CA VAL A 304 -4.75 -0.32 -14.40
C VAL A 304 -4.69 -1.77 -14.87
N MET A 305 -3.59 -2.45 -14.52
CA MET A 305 -3.25 -3.81 -14.95
C MET A 305 -3.16 -4.77 -13.76
N ALA A 306 -3.49 -6.03 -13.99
CA ALA A 306 -3.39 -7.10 -12.99
C ALA A 306 -3.01 -8.43 -13.67
N PRO A 307 -1.75 -8.90 -13.52
CA PRO A 307 -1.26 -10.09 -14.20
C PRO A 307 -1.82 -11.37 -13.58
N LYS A 308 -2.13 -12.35 -14.44
CA LYS A 308 -2.54 -13.71 -14.03
C LYS A 308 -1.37 -14.55 -13.48
N ASP A 309 -0.15 -14.23 -13.91
CA ASP A 309 1.06 -15.01 -13.63
C ASP A 309 2.36 -14.18 -13.75
N GLU A 310 3.51 -14.84 -13.54
CA GLU A 310 4.83 -14.23 -13.59
C GLU A 310 5.21 -13.70 -14.97
N ARG A 311 4.78 -14.38 -16.05
CA ARG A 311 5.08 -13.98 -17.42
C ARG A 311 4.34 -12.70 -17.76
N GLU A 312 3.05 -12.64 -17.45
CA GLU A 312 2.23 -11.48 -17.72
C GLU A 312 2.67 -10.27 -16.89
N LEU A 313 3.16 -10.47 -15.66
CA LEU A 313 3.76 -9.38 -14.86
C LEU A 313 4.97 -8.75 -15.57
N LYS A 314 5.85 -9.58 -16.15
CA LYS A 314 7.02 -9.11 -16.90
C LYS A 314 6.59 -8.30 -18.13
N ASP A 315 5.63 -8.80 -18.89
CA ASP A 315 5.12 -8.16 -20.10
C ASP A 315 4.36 -6.85 -19.78
N MET A 316 3.59 -6.83 -18.69
CA MET A 316 2.93 -5.61 -18.20
C MET A 316 3.91 -4.53 -17.77
N LEU A 317 5.02 -4.90 -17.11
CA LEU A 317 6.04 -3.93 -16.72
C LEU A 317 6.72 -3.27 -17.93
N ALA A 318 7.04 -4.07 -18.96
CA ALA A 318 7.57 -3.54 -20.22
C ALA A 318 6.54 -2.66 -20.95
N THR A 319 5.27 -3.05 -20.93
CA THR A 319 4.16 -2.28 -21.51
C THR A 319 3.99 -0.94 -20.81
N ALA A 320 3.95 -0.93 -19.47
CA ALA A 320 3.87 0.29 -18.65
C ALA A 320 5.03 1.26 -18.92
N LEU A 321 6.26 0.75 -18.97
CA LEU A 321 7.45 1.55 -19.23
C LEU A 321 7.57 2.03 -20.68
N SER A 322 6.77 1.48 -21.60
CA SER A 322 6.66 1.94 -22.98
C SER A 322 5.51 2.93 -23.18
N HIS A 323 4.54 2.96 -22.26
CA HIS A 323 3.39 3.86 -22.30
C HIS A 323 3.78 5.28 -21.83
N ASP A 324 3.33 6.32 -22.53
CA ASP A 324 3.65 7.72 -22.19
C ASP A 324 2.73 8.33 -21.11
N GLY A 325 1.69 7.62 -20.68
CA GLY A 325 0.82 8.03 -19.58
C GLY A 325 1.05 7.23 -18.29
N PRO A 326 0.32 7.56 -17.23
CA PRO A 326 0.47 6.87 -15.96
C PRO A 326 -0.14 5.47 -16.01
N SER A 327 0.47 4.54 -15.29
CA SER A 327 -0.01 3.16 -15.20
C SER A 327 0.18 2.58 -13.81
N ALA A 328 -0.66 1.62 -13.46
CA ALA A 328 -0.58 0.85 -12.23
C ALA A 328 -0.61 -0.65 -12.58
N ILE A 329 0.27 -1.43 -11.94
CA ILE A 329 0.30 -2.88 -12.05
C ILE A 329 0.12 -3.44 -10.64
N ARG A 330 -1.02 -4.08 -10.36
CA ARG A 330 -1.29 -4.70 -9.06
C ARG A 330 -0.95 -6.19 -9.07
N TYR A 331 -0.23 -6.67 -8.07
CA TYR A 331 0.11 -8.09 -7.95
C TYR A 331 0.12 -8.53 -6.47
N PRO A 332 -0.25 -9.79 -6.19
CA PRO A 332 -0.46 -10.22 -4.81
C PRO A 332 0.86 -10.51 -4.10
N ALA A 333 0.77 -10.64 -2.78
CA ALA A 333 1.85 -11.20 -1.98
C ALA A 333 2.06 -12.69 -2.32
N GLY A 334 3.32 -13.13 -2.32
CA GLY A 334 3.66 -14.56 -2.45
C GLY A 334 4.08 -14.98 -3.87
N ALA A 335 4.05 -16.29 -4.09
CA ALA A 335 4.44 -16.90 -5.36
C ALA A 335 3.25 -16.97 -6.33
N GLY A 336 3.56 -16.88 -7.62
CA GLY A 336 2.57 -17.12 -8.68
C GLY A 336 2.42 -18.61 -9.00
N PRO A 337 1.69 -18.93 -10.08
CA PRO A 337 1.47 -20.30 -10.53
C PRO A 337 2.77 -20.98 -11.02
N GLY A 338 3.82 -20.21 -11.34
CA GLY A 338 5.10 -20.72 -11.82
C GLY A 338 5.22 -20.69 -13.34
N ALA A 339 4.66 -19.67 -14.00
CA ALA A 339 4.82 -19.46 -15.44
C ALA A 339 6.28 -19.18 -15.80
N ASP A 340 6.69 -19.58 -17.00
CA ASP A 340 8.03 -19.29 -17.52
C ASP A 340 8.12 -17.84 -18.02
N TYR A 341 9.05 -17.07 -17.44
CA TYR A 341 9.33 -15.67 -17.75
C TYR A 341 10.79 -15.46 -18.19
N SER A 342 11.47 -16.52 -18.63
CA SER A 342 12.87 -16.49 -19.08
C SER A 342 13.07 -15.69 -20.37
N GLU A 343 12.14 -15.81 -21.33
CA GLU A 343 12.14 -15.06 -22.57
C GLU A 343 12.03 -13.53 -22.35
N PRO A 344 12.56 -12.69 -23.25
CA PRO A 344 12.40 -11.24 -23.17
C PRO A 344 10.93 -10.80 -23.08
N ALA A 345 10.71 -9.68 -22.38
CA ALA A 345 9.37 -9.14 -22.18
C ALA A 345 8.72 -8.75 -23.52
N GLY A 346 7.47 -9.17 -23.71
CA GLY A 346 6.60 -8.74 -24.80
C GLY A 346 5.82 -7.47 -24.43
N LEU A 347 5.35 -6.73 -25.44
CA LEU A 347 4.43 -5.62 -25.25
C LEU A 347 2.99 -6.10 -25.44
N LEU A 348 2.13 -5.78 -24.48
CA LEU A 348 0.70 -6.04 -24.54
C LEU A 348 -0.01 -4.86 -25.20
N GLN A 349 -1.07 -5.15 -25.96
CA GLN A 349 -1.99 -4.10 -26.37
C GLN A 349 -2.80 -3.64 -25.17
N ILE A 350 -2.64 -2.37 -24.77
CA ILE A 350 -3.34 -1.79 -23.63
C ILE A 350 -4.85 -1.92 -23.83
N GLY A 351 -5.54 -2.49 -22.83
CA GLY A 351 -6.99 -2.69 -22.84
C GLY A 351 -7.46 -3.95 -23.54
N ALA A 352 -6.59 -4.75 -24.16
CA ALA A 352 -7.00 -6.02 -24.75
C ALA A 352 -7.07 -7.10 -23.67
N ALA A 353 -8.17 -7.86 -23.60
CA ALA A 353 -8.28 -9.05 -22.76
C ALA A 353 -7.61 -10.26 -23.45
N GLU A 354 -7.56 -11.39 -22.76
CA GLU A 354 -7.09 -12.67 -23.31
C GLU A 354 -8.16 -13.75 -23.08
N LEU A 355 -8.58 -14.41 -24.15
CA LEU A 355 -9.48 -15.56 -24.09
C LEU A 355 -8.67 -16.81 -23.75
N LEU A 356 -8.99 -17.45 -22.61
CA LEU A 356 -8.28 -18.63 -22.11
C LEU A 356 -9.00 -19.94 -22.45
N SER A 357 -10.33 -19.92 -22.50
CA SER A 357 -11.14 -21.05 -22.94
C SER A 357 -12.40 -20.58 -23.64
N GLU A 358 -12.81 -21.33 -24.66
CA GLU A 358 -14.12 -21.15 -25.32
C GLU A 358 -15.25 -21.70 -24.45
N GLY A 359 -16.46 -21.20 -24.66
CA GLY A 359 -17.67 -21.69 -24.02
C GLY A 359 -18.90 -20.85 -24.38
N SER A 360 -20.08 -21.42 -24.22
CA SER A 360 -21.36 -20.79 -24.61
C SER A 360 -22.32 -20.55 -23.46
N ASP A 361 -22.21 -21.28 -22.35
CA ASP A 361 -23.27 -21.30 -21.34
C ASP A 361 -23.14 -20.14 -20.36
N ILE A 362 -21.91 -19.75 -20.05
CA ILE A 362 -21.58 -18.62 -19.18
C ILE A 362 -20.18 -18.08 -19.50
N ALA A 363 -20.00 -16.77 -19.42
CA ALA A 363 -18.69 -16.13 -19.44
C ALA A 363 -18.19 -15.86 -18.03
N ILE A 364 -17.04 -16.42 -17.66
CA ILE A 364 -16.32 -16.10 -16.42
C ILE A 364 -15.18 -15.16 -16.80
N VAL A 365 -15.20 -13.96 -16.21
CA VAL A 365 -14.23 -12.91 -16.48
C VAL A 365 -13.46 -12.61 -15.20
N ALA A 366 -12.20 -13.00 -15.15
CA ALA A 366 -11.37 -12.91 -13.96
C ALA A 366 -10.21 -11.93 -14.16
N VAL A 367 -9.74 -11.35 -13.05
CA VAL A 367 -8.64 -10.39 -13.05
C VAL A 367 -7.54 -10.77 -12.07
N GLY A 368 -6.28 -10.61 -12.49
CA GLY A 368 -5.11 -10.90 -11.67
C GLY A 368 -5.05 -12.36 -11.20
N ARG A 369 -4.66 -12.57 -9.95
CA ARG A 369 -4.52 -13.93 -9.38
C ARG A 369 -5.82 -14.76 -9.40
N MET A 370 -6.99 -14.12 -9.46
CA MET A 370 -8.28 -14.81 -9.48
C MET A 370 -8.50 -15.57 -10.80
N VAL A 371 -7.70 -15.31 -11.83
CA VAL A 371 -7.69 -16.11 -13.07
C VAL A 371 -7.38 -17.58 -12.79
N GLN A 372 -6.51 -17.88 -11.81
CA GLN A 372 -6.20 -19.27 -11.42
C GLN A 372 -7.43 -19.95 -10.79
N ASN A 373 -8.03 -19.30 -9.79
CA ASN A 373 -9.24 -19.81 -9.13
C ASN A 373 -10.41 -19.96 -10.11
N ALA A 374 -10.55 -19.03 -11.07
CA ALA A 374 -11.55 -19.10 -12.12
C ALA A 374 -11.27 -20.24 -13.12
N SER A 375 -10.01 -20.49 -13.46
CA SER A 375 -9.62 -21.63 -14.30
C SER A 375 -9.96 -22.97 -13.65
N GLU A 376 -9.70 -23.11 -12.35
CA GLU A 376 -10.11 -24.30 -11.59
C GLU A 376 -11.65 -24.42 -11.52
N ALA A 377 -12.37 -23.31 -11.36
CA ALA A 377 -13.83 -23.31 -11.36
C ALA A 377 -14.42 -23.75 -12.72
N VAL A 378 -13.80 -23.35 -13.84
CA VAL A 378 -14.18 -23.78 -15.19
C VAL A 378 -14.02 -25.28 -15.36
N GLN A 379 -12.97 -25.89 -14.78
CA GLN A 379 -12.80 -27.35 -14.78
C GLN A 379 -13.93 -28.05 -14.01
N LEU A 380 -14.26 -27.55 -12.81
CA LEU A 380 -15.36 -28.08 -11.99
C LEU A 380 -16.74 -27.93 -12.66
N LEU A 381 -16.93 -26.89 -13.47
CA LEU A 381 -18.13 -26.66 -14.27
C LEU A 381 -18.21 -27.63 -15.46
N ALA A 382 -17.09 -27.88 -16.13
CA ALA A 382 -17.01 -28.83 -17.23
C ALA A 382 -17.35 -30.27 -16.77
N GLU A 383 -16.92 -30.66 -15.56
CA GLU A 383 -17.31 -31.93 -14.92
C GLU A 383 -18.82 -32.06 -14.71
N GLN A 384 -19.54 -30.94 -14.64
CA GLN A 384 -21.00 -30.86 -14.52
C GLN A 384 -21.70 -30.61 -15.86
N GLY A 385 -20.98 -30.69 -16.98
CA GLY A 385 -21.51 -30.51 -18.33
C GLY A 385 -21.74 -29.07 -18.75
N VAL A 386 -21.18 -28.08 -18.03
CA VAL A 386 -21.31 -26.66 -18.34
C VAL A 386 -20.12 -26.18 -19.17
N SER A 387 -20.40 -25.58 -20.33
CA SER A 387 -19.41 -24.97 -21.22
C SER A 387 -19.16 -23.52 -20.84
N ALA A 388 -18.22 -23.28 -19.93
CA ALA A 388 -17.86 -21.95 -19.46
C ALA A 388 -16.71 -21.33 -20.27
N ARG A 389 -16.94 -20.13 -20.81
CA ARG A 389 -15.92 -19.30 -21.43
C ARG A 389 -15.08 -18.60 -20.36
N LEU A 390 -13.75 -18.67 -20.43
CA LEU A 390 -12.85 -18.00 -19.49
C LEU A 390 -12.09 -16.87 -20.16
N ILE A 391 -12.20 -15.67 -19.59
CA ILE A 391 -11.49 -14.47 -20.07
C ILE A 391 -10.60 -13.95 -18.93
N ASN A 392 -9.30 -13.84 -19.22
CA ASN A 392 -8.38 -13.03 -18.43
C ASN A 392 -8.56 -11.57 -18.84
N ALA A 393 -9.17 -10.77 -17.95
CA ALA A 393 -9.42 -9.36 -18.23
C ALA A 393 -8.10 -8.58 -18.38
N ARG A 394 -7.10 -8.89 -17.54
CA ARG A 394 -5.75 -8.30 -17.40
C ARG A 394 -5.63 -6.76 -17.31
N PHE A 395 -6.57 -6.00 -17.86
CA PHE A 395 -6.76 -4.57 -17.72
C PHE A 395 -8.12 -4.30 -17.05
N VAL A 396 -8.10 -3.55 -15.95
CA VAL A 396 -9.31 -3.01 -15.32
C VAL A 396 -9.63 -1.62 -15.89
N GLN A 397 -8.60 -0.91 -16.34
CA GLN A 397 -8.75 0.34 -17.06
C GLN A 397 -7.65 0.49 -18.12
N PRO A 398 -8.00 0.75 -19.40
CA PRO A 398 -9.33 0.61 -19.97
C PRO A 398 -9.77 -0.86 -20.01
N LEU A 399 -11.09 -1.10 -20.04
CA LEU A 399 -11.64 -2.44 -20.26
C LEU A 399 -11.56 -2.84 -21.73
N ASP A 400 -11.48 -4.15 -22.00
CA ASP A 400 -11.74 -4.69 -23.34
C ASP A 400 -13.25 -4.71 -23.62
N GLU A 401 -13.78 -3.55 -23.99
CA GLU A 401 -15.21 -3.41 -24.21
C GLU A 401 -15.73 -4.37 -25.29
N GLN A 402 -14.96 -4.63 -26.34
CA GLN A 402 -15.40 -5.47 -27.45
C GLN A 402 -15.57 -6.91 -26.98
N THR A 403 -14.55 -7.48 -26.34
CA THR A 403 -14.58 -8.86 -25.84
C THR A 403 -15.69 -9.05 -24.81
N LEU A 404 -15.85 -8.11 -23.88
CA LEU A 404 -16.88 -8.18 -22.84
C LEU A 404 -18.31 -8.07 -23.40
N ARG A 405 -18.54 -7.15 -24.35
CA ARG A 405 -19.85 -7.00 -25.02
C ARG A 405 -20.19 -8.25 -25.83
N GLN A 406 -19.20 -8.85 -26.50
CA GLN A 406 -19.38 -10.08 -27.26
C GLN A 406 -19.74 -11.25 -26.32
N ALA A 407 -18.95 -11.46 -25.26
CA ALA A 407 -19.20 -12.51 -24.28
C ALA A 407 -20.57 -12.38 -23.62
N ALA A 408 -20.98 -11.16 -23.26
CA ALA A 408 -22.29 -10.91 -22.67
C ALA A 408 -23.46 -11.24 -23.63
N ARG A 409 -23.31 -10.96 -24.93
CA ARG A 409 -24.34 -11.27 -25.94
C ARG A 409 -24.42 -12.75 -26.27
N GLU A 410 -23.27 -13.40 -26.40
CA GLU A 410 -23.21 -14.81 -26.82
C GLU A 410 -23.59 -15.76 -25.69
N CYS A 411 -23.12 -15.50 -24.46
CA CYS A 411 -23.39 -16.38 -23.32
C CYS A 411 -24.68 -16.00 -22.57
N GLY A 412 -25.14 -14.74 -22.67
CA GLY A 412 -26.28 -14.22 -21.91
C GLY A 412 -26.08 -14.14 -20.39
N CYS A 413 -25.00 -14.72 -19.87
CA CYS A 413 -24.61 -14.73 -18.46
C CYS A 413 -23.12 -14.41 -18.33
N ILE A 414 -22.80 -13.51 -17.40
CA ILE A 414 -21.43 -13.09 -17.11
C ILE A 414 -21.20 -13.11 -15.60
N LEU A 415 -20.12 -13.77 -15.17
CA LEU A 415 -19.66 -13.81 -13.79
C LEU A 415 -18.29 -13.15 -13.73
N THR A 416 -18.16 -12.03 -13.02
CA THR A 416 -16.86 -11.39 -12.81
C THR A 416 -16.21 -11.91 -11.53
N VAL A 417 -14.88 -12.05 -11.52
CA VAL A 417 -14.13 -12.51 -10.34
C VAL A 417 -12.94 -11.60 -10.05
N GLU A 418 -12.92 -10.98 -8.86
CA GLU A 418 -11.86 -10.07 -8.43
C GLU A 418 -11.48 -10.26 -6.94
N GLU A 419 -10.20 -10.06 -6.61
CA GLU A 419 -9.73 -9.95 -5.21
C GLU A 419 -9.60 -8.47 -4.82
N ASN A 420 -10.75 -7.80 -4.78
CA ASN A 420 -10.94 -6.40 -4.42
C ASN A 420 -12.38 -6.25 -3.87
N VAL A 421 -12.66 -5.17 -3.16
CA VAL A 421 -14.04 -4.85 -2.75
C VAL A 421 -14.95 -4.73 -3.97
N LEU A 422 -16.18 -5.25 -3.87
CA LEU A 422 -17.17 -5.16 -4.94
C LEU A 422 -17.47 -3.70 -5.32
N ALA A 423 -17.62 -2.85 -4.30
CA ALA A 423 -18.02 -1.46 -4.45
C ALA A 423 -16.99 -0.68 -5.28
N GLY A 424 -17.40 -0.29 -6.50
CA GLY A 424 -16.54 0.42 -7.43
C GLY A 424 -15.42 -0.44 -8.04
N GLY A 425 -15.36 -1.76 -7.79
CA GLY A 425 -14.35 -2.65 -8.33
C GLY A 425 -14.50 -2.98 -9.82
N PHE A 426 -13.82 -4.03 -10.25
CA PHE A 426 -13.87 -4.56 -11.61
C PHE A 426 -15.28 -5.00 -12.02
N GLY A 427 -16.00 -5.72 -11.15
CA GLY A 427 -17.38 -6.14 -11.42
C GLY A 427 -18.32 -4.95 -11.63
N SER A 428 -18.14 -3.87 -10.86
CA SER A 428 -18.87 -2.61 -11.05
C SER A 428 -18.54 -1.96 -12.40
N ALA A 429 -17.28 -1.99 -12.85
CA ALA A 429 -16.87 -1.45 -14.15
C ALA A 429 -17.51 -2.22 -15.31
N VAL A 430 -17.60 -3.56 -15.21
CA VAL A 430 -18.31 -4.39 -16.20
C VAL A 430 -19.81 -4.07 -16.20
N ALA A 431 -20.42 -3.89 -15.03
CA ALA A 431 -21.83 -3.50 -14.93
C ALA A 431 -22.10 -2.15 -15.63
N GLU A 432 -21.25 -1.15 -15.40
CA GLU A 432 -21.32 0.16 -16.07
C GLU A 432 -21.24 0.03 -17.59
N LEU A 433 -20.29 -0.78 -18.08
CA LEU A 433 -20.14 -1.06 -19.51
C LEU A 433 -21.41 -1.67 -20.11
N LEU A 434 -22.01 -2.67 -19.47
CA LEU A 434 -23.21 -3.33 -19.98
C LEU A 434 -24.41 -2.38 -20.02
N VAL A 435 -24.58 -1.57 -18.98
CA VAL A 435 -25.64 -0.55 -18.91
C VAL A 435 -25.46 0.48 -20.01
N GLN A 436 -24.25 1.04 -20.19
CA GLN A 436 -23.95 2.00 -21.26
C GLN A 436 -24.13 1.39 -22.66
N ALA A 437 -23.85 0.10 -22.80
CA ALA A 437 -24.02 -0.65 -24.04
C ALA A 437 -25.48 -1.01 -24.37
N GLY A 438 -26.41 -0.86 -23.42
CA GLY A 438 -27.78 -1.38 -23.54
C GLY A 438 -27.84 -2.91 -23.65
N ILE A 439 -26.82 -3.62 -23.15
CA ILE A 439 -26.77 -5.08 -23.20
C ILE A 439 -27.43 -5.65 -21.94
N ARG A 440 -28.43 -6.51 -22.15
CA ARG A 440 -29.08 -7.26 -21.07
C ARG A 440 -28.46 -8.65 -20.99
N ALA A 441 -27.54 -8.82 -20.06
CA ALA A 441 -27.00 -10.12 -19.67
C ALA A 441 -27.18 -10.28 -18.16
N ARG A 442 -27.41 -11.52 -17.70
CA ARG A 442 -27.40 -11.82 -16.26
C ARG A 442 -25.97 -11.63 -15.77
N LEU A 443 -25.77 -10.69 -14.84
CA LEU A 443 -24.47 -10.37 -14.27
C LEU A 443 -24.47 -10.71 -12.78
N ASP A 444 -23.42 -11.37 -12.33
CA ASP A 444 -23.10 -11.53 -10.92
C ASP A 444 -21.60 -11.31 -10.71
N CYS A 445 -21.22 -10.95 -9.49
CA CYS A 445 -19.86 -10.53 -9.15
C CYS A 445 -19.36 -11.31 -7.94
N VAL A 446 -18.28 -12.06 -8.10
CA VAL A 446 -17.51 -12.66 -7.01
C VAL A 446 -16.39 -11.68 -6.64
N ALA A 447 -16.55 -11.03 -5.50
CA ALA A 447 -15.65 -10.00 -5.00
C ALA A 447 -15.67 -10.00 -3.47
N LEU A 448 -14.79 -9.23 -2.84
CA LEU A 448 -14.79 -9.06 -1.39
C LEU A 448 -16.01 -8.23 -0.94
N PRO A 449 -16.59 -8.55 0.23
CA PRO A 449 -17.71 -7.79 0.79
C PRO A 449 -17.27 -6.37 1.15
N ASN A 450 -18.24 -5.47 1.32
CA ASN A 450 -17.99 -4.10 1.78
C ASN A 450 -17.77 -4.06 3.30
N GLU A 451 -16.82 -4.86 3.79
CA GLU A 451 -16.49 -5.05 5.19
C GLU A 451 -14.97 -5.27 5.35
N PHE A 452 -14.43 -4.97 6.52
CA PHE A 452 -13.01 -5.23 6.81
C PHE A 452 -12.79 -6.71 7.13
N VAL A 453 -12.18 -7.44 6.17
CA VAL A 453 -11.82 -8.84 6.34
C VAL A 453 -10.74 -8.99 7.42
N PRO A 454 -10.92 -9.87 8.42
CA PRO A 454 -9.94 -10.04 9.50
C PRO A 454 -8.60 -10.64 9.02
N HIS A 455 -7.66 -10.80 9.95
CA HIS A 455 -6.44 -11.55 9.70
C HIS A 455 -6.72 -13.05 9.61
N GLY A 456 -5.91 -13.77 8.84
CA GLY A 456 -5.95 -15.22 8.79
C GLY A 456 -5.23 -15.80 7.59
N ASN A 457 -5.19 -17.13 7.53
CA ASN A 457 -4.66 -17.82 6.36
C ASN A 457 -5.46 -17.46 5.10
N ILE A 458 -4.78 -17.10 4.01
CA ILE A 458 -5.41 -16.64 2.76
C ILE A 458 -6.47 -17.63 2.24
N GLN A 459 -6.21 -18.94 2.31
CA GLN A 459 -7.17 -19.95 1.85
C GLN A 459 -8.46 -19.92 2.68
N ALA A 460 -8.33 -19.81 4.01
CA ALA A 460 -9.49 -19.69 4.89
C ALA A 460 -10.24 -18.38 4.66
N LEU A 461 -9.53 -17.27 4.39
CA LEU A 461 -10.17 -16.01 4.04
C LEU A 461 -10.93 -16.11 2.70
N TRP A 462 -10.40 -16.81 1.71
CA TRP A 462 -11.10 -17.08 0.46
C TRP A 462 -12.33 -17.95 0.64
N GLU A 463 -12.27 -18.97 1.50
CA GLU A 463 -13.44 -19.80 1.83
C GLU A 463 -14.54 -18.95 2.48
N GLN A 464 -14.17 -18.06 3.40
CA GLN A 464 -15.11 -17.15 4.06
C GLN A 464 -15.72 -16.12 3.10
N THR A 465 -14.95 -15.65 2.13
CA THR A 465 -15.36 -14.58 1.21
C THR A 465 -15.90 -15.09 -0.13
N GLY A 466 -15.91 -16.40 -0.35
CA GLY A 466 -16.44 -17.01 -1.57
C GLY A 466 -15.52 -16.90 -2.79
N LEU A 467 -14.23 -16.65 -2.59
CA LEU A 467 -13.22 -16.51 -3.67
C LEU A 467 -12.57 -17.83 -4.09
N THR A 468 -12.98 -18.96 -3.51
CA THR A 468 -12.46 -20.28 -3.89
C THR A 468 -13.06 -20.78 -5.20
N ALA A 469 -12.33 -21.65 -5.92
CA ALA A 469 -12.83 -22.25 -7.16
C ALA A 469 -14.20 -22.96 -6.99
N PRO A 470 -14.46 -23.76 -5.93
CA PRO A 470 -15.79 -24.33 -5.71
C PRO A 470 -16.88 -23.28 -5.50
N ALA A 471 -16.59 -22.19 -4.78
CA ALA A 471 -17.56 -21.12 -4.54
C ALA A 471 -17.88 -20.35 -5.83
N ILE A 472 -16.87 -20.09 -6.67
CA ILE A 472 -17.03 -19.48 -8.00
C ILE A 472 -17.90 -20.38 -8.89
N ALA A 473 -17.61 -21.68 -8.97
CA ALA A 473 -18.41 -22.63 -9.75
C ALA A 473 -19.87 -22.70 -9.25
N GLN A 474 -20.08 -22.74 -7.94
CA GLN A 474 -21.43 -22.70 -7.37
C GLN A 474 -22.18 -21.40 -7.69
N ARG A 475 -21.47 -20.26 -7.72
CA ARG A 475 -22.05 -18.97 -8.10
C ARG A 475 -22.44 -18.94 -9.58
N ALA A 476 -21.59 -19.46 -10.46
CA ALA A 476 -21.88 -19.62 -11.88
C ALA A 476 -23.15 -20.47 -12.12
N LEU A 477 -23.27 -21.62 -11.45
CA LEU A 477 -24.46 -22.48 -11.55
C LEU A 477 -25.74 -21.76 -11.11
N ARG A 478 -25.69 -21.03 -9.98
CA ARG A 478 -26.83 -20.24 -9.48
C ARG A 478 -27.24 -19.12 -10.45
N LEU A 479 -26.27 -18.47 -11.09
CA LEU A 479 -26.54 -17.42 -12.07
C LEU A 479 -27.23 -17.99 -13.32
N MET A 480 -26.86 -19.20 -13.76
CA MET A 480 -27.52 -19.83 -14.91
C MET A 480 -28.93 -20.34 -14.58
N SER A 481 -29.18 -20.78 -13.34
CA SER A 481 -30.47 -21.36 -12.92
C SER A 481 -31.57 -20.35 -12.59
N THR A 482 -31.26 -19.05 -12.54
CA THR A 482 -32.26 -18.01 -12.27
C THR A 482 -33.08 -17.72 -13.53
N GLU A 483 -34.21 -18.42 -13.70
CA GLU A 483 -35.24 -18.03 -14.68
C GLU A 483 -35.83 -16.67 -14.29
N GLU A 484 -35.89 -15.70 -15.21
CA GLU A 484 -36.64 -14.46 -14.98
C GLU A 484 -37.80 -14.33 -15.97
N PRO A 485 -38.89 -13.67 -15.52
CA PRO A 485 -39.40 -12.59 -16.34
C PRO A 485 -39.56 -11.32 -15.50
N VAL A 486 -38.62 -10.38 -15.59
CA VAL A 486 -38.99 -8.96 -15.45
C VAL A 486 -39.52 -8.50 -16.82
N ALA A 487 -40.74 -8.94 -17.12
CA ALA A 487 -41.57 -8.25 -18.09
C ALA A 487 -41.88 -6.88 -17.49
N CYS A 488 -41.18 -5.85 -17.95
CA CYS A 488 -41.66 -4.48 -17.76
C CYS A 488 -43.01 -4.42 -18.49
N ALA A 489 -44.11 -4.33 -17.74
CA ALA A 489 -45.43 -4.17 -18.29
C ALA A 489 -45.38 -3.03 -19.32
N ALA A 490 -45.72 -3.34 -20.57
CA ALA A 490 -45.92 -2.34 -21.60
C ALA A 490 -46.88 -1.29 -21.04
N ALA A 491 -46.54 -0.02 -21.24
CA ALA A 491 -47.35 1.13 -20.85
C ALA A 491 -48.81 0.93 -21.25
N GLY A 492 -49.64 0.59 -20.27
CA GLY A 492 -51.10 0.69 -20.37
C GLY A 492 -51.47 2.13 -20.06
N ASP A 493 -51.85 2.85 -21.10
CA ASP A 493 -52.46 4.17 -21.03
C ASP A 493 -53.72 4.12 -20.13
N SER A 494 -53.59 4.57 -18.89
CA SER A 494 -54.74 4.93 -18.05
C SER A 494 -54.48 6.28 -17.39
N ARG A 495 -54.76 7.34 -18.15
CA ARG A 495 -55.15 8.62 -17.57
C ARG A 495 -56.39 8.38 -16.70
N GLN A 496 -56.18 8.26 -15.40
CA GLN A 496 -57.20 8.59 -14.41
C GLN A 496 -56.74 9.82 -13.63
N GLU A 497 -57.49 10.90 -13.86
CA GLU A 497 -57.44 12.15 -13.11
C GLU A 497 -57.58 11.86 -11.61
N VAL A 498 -56.64 12.36 -10.82
CA VAL A 498 -56.85 12.54 -9.38
C VAL A 498 -56.73 14.03 -9.09
N THR A 499 -57.84 14.72 -9.30
CA THR A 499 -58.18 15.95 -8.58
C THR A 499 -58.60 15.55 -7.17
N GLY A 500 -57.95 16.07 -6.12
CA GLY A 500 -58.38 15.75 -4.76
C GLY A 500 -57.54 16.31 -3.62
N VAL A 501 -57.64 17.61 -3.40
CA VAL A 501 -57.73 18.29 -2.08
C VAL A 501 -56.73 17.86 -0.98
N ILE A 502 -55.71 18.70 -0.78
CA ILE A 502 -55.01 18.81 0.50
C ILE A 502 -55.90 19.59 1.47
N ARG A 503 -56.32 18.96 2.57
CA ARG A 503 -56.80 19.67 3.76
C ARG A 503 -55.78 19.50 4.87
N GLU A 504 -55.26 20.64 5.33
CA GLU A 504 -54.69 20.81 6.66
C GLU A 504 -55.75 20.46 7.71
N GLU A 505 -55.41 19.66 8.72
CA GLU A 505 -55.81 19.89 10.12
C GLU A 505 -55.05 18.94 11.09
N GLN A 506 -54.25 19.59 11.93
CA GLN A 506 -53.74 19.30 13.28
C GLN A 506 -54.09 17.96 13.98
N LEU A 507 -53.05 17.28 14.48
CA LEU A 507 -52.76 17.07 15.91
C LEU A 507 -51.33 16.52 16.13
#